data_AF-A0A1Y3XPY5-F1
#
_entry.id   AF-A0A1Y3XPY5-F1
#
_cell.length_a   1.000
_cell.length_b   1.000
_cell.length_c   1.000
_cell.angle_alpha   90.00
_cell.angle_beta   90.00
_cell.angle_gamma   90.00
#
_symmetry.space_group_name_H-M   'P 1'
#
loop_
_entity.id
_entity.type
_entity.pdbx_description
1 polymer ?
#
loop_
_entity_poly.entity_id
_entity_poly.type
_entity_poly.pdbx_seq_one_letter_code
_entity_poly.pdbx_strand_id
1 'polypeptide(L)' 'MKYDPELAALLAQPWSNNACRGYVIYAMENCGFSPKDIRRVVAELYEVFDIRGLEEAQQHFENSPY' A
#
# COMPACT_ATOMS: atom_id res chain seq x y z
N MET A 1 26.09 -12.88 -9.49
CA MET A 1 25.63 -11.68 -10.20
C MET A 1 26.02 -10.46 -9.39
N LYS A 2 26.70 -9.47 -9.97
CA LYS A 2 26.87 -8.17 -9.31
C LYS A 2 25.54 -7.43 -9.39
N TYR A 3 25.01 -6.99 -8.26
CA TYR A 3 23.84 -6.12 -8.19
C TYR A 3 24.19 -4.79 -8.86
N ASP A 4 23.41 -4.42 -9.88
CA ASP A 4 23.51 -3.12 -10.56
C ASP A 4 22.35 -2.24 -10.04
N PRO A 5 22.64 -1.26 -9.16
CA PRO A 5 21.61 -0.41 -8.57
C PRO A 5 20.91 0.49 -9.59
N GLU A 6 21.56 0.87 -10.69
CA GLU A 6 20.94 1.72 -11.72
C GLU A 6 19.92 0.92 -12.54
N LEU A 7 20.28 -0.31 -12.91
CA LEU A 7 19.35 -1.23 -13.56
C LEU A 7 18.19 -1.60 -12.63
N ALA A 8 18.46 -1.83 -11.33
CA ALA A 8 17.42 -2.12 -10.35
C ALA A 8 16.45 -0.95 -10.17
N ALA A 9 16.94 0.28 -10.13
CA ALA A 9 16.11 1.48 -10.05
C ALA A 9 15.27 1.70 -11.32
N LEU A 10 15.84 1.42 -12.51
CA LEU A 10 15.12 1.54 -13.78
C LEU A 10 13.99 0.50 -13.91
N LEU A 11 14.18 -0.68 -13.34
CA LEU A 11 13.20 -1.77 -13.34
C LEU A 11 12.19 -1.68 -12.19
N ALA A 12 12.50 -0.90 -11.14
CA ALA A 12 11.59 -0.69 -10.04
C ALA A 12 10.37 0.11 -10.52
N GLN A 13 9.18 -0.44 -10.32
CA GLN A 13 7.96 0.33 -10.55
C GLN A 13 7.84 1.38 -9.44
N PRO A 14 7.61 2.66 -9.80
CA PRO A 14 7.41 3.70 -8.80
C PRO A 14 6.18 3.40 -7.95
N TRP A 15 6.21 3.86 -6.70
CA TRP A 15 5.07 3.77 -5.81
C TRP A 15 3.82 4.42 -6.43
N SER A 16 2.66 3.77 -6.27
CA SER A 16 1.37 4.28 -6.72
C SER A 16 0.31 4.05 -5.65
N ASN A 17 -0.20 5.16 -5.10
CA ASN A 17 -1.30 5.16 -4.13
C ASN A 17 -2.54 4.41 -4.66
N ASN A 18 -2.84 4.54 -5.96
CA ASN A 18 -3.98 3.85 -6.57
C ASN A 18 -3.75 2.34 -6.70
N ALA A 19 -2.51 1.91 -7.00
CA ALA A 19 -2.18 0.48 -7.01
C ALA A 19 -2.32 -0.11 -5.61
N CYS A 20 -1.84 0.57 -4.57
CA CYS A 20 -2.00 0.13 -3.18
C CYS A 20 -3.48 -0.02 -2.79
N ARG A 21 -4.33 0.97 -3.12
CA ARG A 21 -5.79 0.87 -2.88
C ARG A 21 -6.40 -0.33 -3.61
N GLY A 22 -5.98 -0.60 -4.85
CA GLY A 22 -6.40 -1.78 -5.60
C GLY A 22 -6.04 -3.09 -4.89
N TYR A 23 -4.81 -3.22 -4.38
CA TYR A 23 -4.41 -4.41 -3.61
C TYR A 23 -5.24 -4.59 -2.33
N VAL A 24 -5.53 -3.52 -1.60
CA VAL A 24 -6.37 -3.59 -0.40
C VAL A 24 -7.80 -4.01 -0.75
N ILE A 25 -8.38 -3.46 -1.83
CA ILE A 25 -9.70 -3.90 -2.31
C ILE A 25 -9.70 -5.39 -2.63
N TYR A 26 -8.72 -5.88 -3.41
CA TYR A 26 -8.61 -7.30 -3.73
C TYR A 26 -8.51 -8.18 -2.48
N ALA A 27 -7.67 -7.80 -1.51
CA ALA A 27 -7.52 -8.55 -0.26
C ALA A 27 -8.85 -8.59 0.52
N MET A 28 -9.54 -7.46 0.65
CA MET A 28 -10.80 -7.39 1.38
C MET A 28 -11.94 -8.13 0.68
N GLU A 29 -12.04 -8.06 -0.65
CA GLU A 29 -13.01 -8.84 -1.43
C GLU A 29 -12.78 -10.35 -1.24
N ASN A 30 -11.52 -10.80 -1.33
CA ASN A 30 -11.15 -12.20 -1.16
C ASN A 30 -11.40 -12.70 0.27
N CYS A 31 -11.28 -11.82 1.27
CA CYS A 31 -11.64 -12.13 2.66
C CYS A 31 -13.15 -12.03 2.95
N GLY A 32 -13.97 -11.67 1.96
CA GLY A 32 -15.44 -11.60 2.10
C GLY A 32 -15.94 -10.40 2.89
N PHE A 33 -15.18 -9.30 2.97
CA PHE A 33 -15.64 -8.08 3.63
C PHE A 33 -16.84 -7.47 2.89
N SER A 34 -17.71 -6.78 3.64
CA SER A 34 -18.88 -6.14 3.05
C SER A 34 -18.46 -4.97 2.15
N PRO A 35 -19.23 -4.66 1.08
CA PRO A 35 -18.95 -3.49 0.24
C PRO A 35 -18.93 -2.16 1.02
N LYS A 36 -19.66 -2.09 2.15
CA LYS A 36 -19.66 -0.91 3.03
C LYS A 36 -18.31 -0.75 3.72
N ASP A 37 -17.73 -1.84 4.23
CA ASP A 37 -16.45 -1.80 4.93
C ASP A 37 -15.29 -1.57 3.96
N ILE A 38 -15.33 -2.17 2.76
CA ILE A 38 -14.36 -1.89 1.69
C ILE A 38 -14.36 -0.39 1.36
N ARG A 39 -15.54 0.22 1.14
CA ARG A 39 -15.63 1.67 0.87
C ARG A 39 -15.09 2.52 2.01
N ARG A 40 -15.33 2.13 3.27
CA ARG A 40 -14.80 2.84 4.44
C ARG A 40 -13.27 2.79 4.46
N VAL A 41 -12.67 1.61 4.32
CA VAL A 41 -11.20 1.46 4.33
C VAL A 41 -10.57 2.20 3.15
N VAL A 42 -11.14 2.11 1.96
CA VAL A 42 -10.61 2.82 0.77
C VAL A 42 -10.68 4.34 0.96
N ALA A 43 -11.75 4.87 1.57
CA ALA A 43 -11.86 6.30 1.91
C ALA A 43 -10.80 6.73 2.93
N GLU A 44 -10.58 5.95 3.99
CA GLU A 44 -9.51 6.23 4.97
C GLU A 44 -8.12 6.20 4.31
N LEU A 45 -7.88 5.28 3.36
CA LEU A 45 -6.64 5.26 2.57
C LEU A 45 -6.46 6.49 1.66
N TYR A 46 -7.52 7.25 1.35
CA TYR A 46 -7.34 8.55 0.71
C TYR A 46 -6.66 9.54 1.65
N GLU A 47 -7.21 9.69 2.86
CA GLU A 47 -6.69 10.60 3.87
C GLU A 47 -5.30 10.21 4.36
N VAL A 48 -5.09 8.93 4.68
CA VAL A 48 -3.81 8.46 5.27
C VAL A 48 -2.63 8.67 4.32
N PHE A 49 -2.82 8.48 3.02
CA PHE A 49 -1.73 8.68 2.05
C PHE A 49 -1.34 10.16 1.84
N ASP A 50 -2.23 11.09 2.15
CA ASP A 50 -1.94 12.53 2.03
C ASP A 50 -1.29 13.08 3.31
N ILE A 51 -1.56 12.47 4.47
CA ILE A 51 -1.04 12.92 5.77
C ILE A 51 0.19 12.16 6.27
N ARG A 52 0.48 10.96 5.73
CA ARG A 52 1.61 10.12 6.14
C ARG A 52 2.64 9.93 5.04
N GLY A 53 3.91 10.03 5.41
CA GLY A 53 5.03 9.70 4.54
C GLY A 53 5.23 8.18 4.41
N LEU A 54 5.92 7.77 3.34
CA LEU A 54 6.25 6.35 3.10
C LEU A 54 7.06 5.73 4.25
N GLU A 55 8.01 6.48 4.80
CA GLU A 55 8.83 6.00 5.93
C GLU A 55 8.00 5.82 7.21
N GLU A 56 7.11 6.76 7.53
CA GLU A 56 6.22 6.64 8.69
C GLU A 56 5.29 5.44 8.55
N ALA A 57 4.73 5.22 7.36
CA ALA A 57 3.86 4.09 7.09
C ALA A 57 4.61 2.75 7.20
N GLN A 58 5.85 2.68 6.69
CA GLN A 58 6.71 1.50 6.79
C GLN A 58 7.03 1.19 8.25
N GLN A 59 7.46 2.18 9.03
CA GLN A 59 7.73 2.00 10.46
C GLN A 59 6.46 1.59 11.22
N HIS A 60 5.30 2.12 10.85
CA HIS A 60 4.03 1.71 11.47
C HIS A 60 3.71 0.23 11.22
N PHE A 61 3.94 -0.25 10.00
CA PHE A 61 3.77 -1.67 9.66
C PHE A 61 4.78 -2.56 10.39
N GLU A 62 6.06 -2.21 10.41
CA GLU A 62 7.10 -3.03 11.06
C GLU A 62 6.91 -3.17 12.58
N ASN A 63 6.27 -2.18 13.21
CA ASN A 63 5.96 -2.18 14.64
C ASN A 63 4.54 -2.68 14.96
N SER A 64 3.74 -3.00 13.95
CA SER A 64 2.36 -3.49 14.09
C SER A 64 2.32 -4.95 14.56
N PRO A 65 1.32 -5.36 15.36
CA PRO A 65 1.08 -6.76 15.67
C PRO A 65 0.38 -7.53 14.53
N TYR A 66 -0.04 -6.83 13.48
CA TYR A 66 -0.55 -7.35 12.22
C TYR A 66 0.53 -7.27 11.15
#